data_AF-A4I7T7-F1
#
_entry.id   AF-A4I7T7-F1
#
_cell.length_a   1.000
_cell.length_b   1.000
_cell.length_c   1.000
_cell.angle_alpha   90.00
_cell.angle_beta   90.00
_cell.angle_gamma   90.00
#
_symmetry.space_group_name_H-M   'P 1'
#
loop_
_entity.id
_entity.type
_entity.pdbx_description
1 polymer ?
#
loop_
_entity_poly.entity_id
_entity_poly.type
_entity_poly.pdbx_seq_one_letter_code
_entity_poly.pdbx_strand_id
1 'polypeptide(L)'
;MSALGDLSITVRKIAEDVKSLKAAYEAKNDDQCNKLLADIKRRIIVFPTFLNPGASSNTRSEELSLARDYLELGVLASAHQKDLASFEVYFNQLQLYYSDIGSDELPESPQYLMLLGLNLIRLLVCSRIAEFHSEMEKIPFATHGSNLYIRFAVGLERYLMEGSYNKLLTSRKKVPSNEYLPVVEMLEQTVRDEVANCIPESYRQLSIPAAQRILMVDTEAKVREIGAEREWALSADGTHFVFTREDDTLQKEIPFKEMIEQHINFVADLQNIV
;
A
#
# COMPACT_ATOMS: atom_id res chain seq x y z
N MET A 1 -9.02 -44.05 -14.39
CA MET A 1 -7.70 -44.21 -13.73
C MET A 1 -6.59 -43.35 -14.36
N SER A 2 -6.70 -42.78 -15.56
CA SER A 2 -5.65 -41.90 -16.12
C SER A 2 -5.61 -40.50 -15.48
N ALA A 3 -6.76 -39.87 -15.26
CA ALA A 3 -6.83 -38.49 -14.72
C ALA A 3 -6.19 -38.32 -13.33
N LEU A 4 -6.20 -39.37 -12.50
CA LEU A 4 -5.56 -39.37 -11.17
C LEU A 4 -4.03 -39.38 -11.28
N GLY A 5 -3.48 -40.08 -12.28
CA GLY A 5 -2.04 -40.08 -12.56
C GLY A 5 -1.57 -38.70 -13.04
N ASP A 6 -2.35 -38.07 -13.92
CA ASP A 6 -2.04 -36.76 -14.48
C ASP A 6 -2.03 -35.65 -13.42
N LEU A 7 -2.97 -35.64 -12.45
CA LEU A 7 -2.94 -34.69 -11.34
C LEU A 7 -1.69 -34.85 -10.47
N SER A 8 -1.35 -36.08 -10.07
CA SER A 8 -0.18 -36.31 -9.20
C SER A 8 1.15 -35.89 -9.87
N ILE A 9 1.28 -36.10 -11.18
CA ILE A 9 2.45 -35.66 -11.95
C ILE A 9 2.47 -34.14 -12.05
N THR A 10 1.30 -33.51 -12.21
CA THR A 10 1.18 -32.05 -12.28
C THR A 10 1.53 -31.39 -10.95
N VAL A 11 1.09 -31.96 -9.82
CA VAL A 11 1.47 -31.54 -8.47
C VAL A 11 2.99 -31.59 -8.27
N ARG A 12 3.66 -32.67 -8.70
CA ARG A 12 5.12 -32.80 -8.60
C ARG A 12 5.87 -31.77 -9.45
N LYS A 13 5.43 -31.55 -10.68
CA LYS A 13 6.03 -30.52 -11.56
C LYS A 13 5.87 -29.13 -10.96
N ILE A 14 4.71 -28.81 -10.41
CA ILE A 14 4.47 -27.52 -9.75
C ILE A 14 5.33 -27.39 -8.49
N ALA A 15 5.53 -28.47 -7.72
CA ALA A 15 6.45 -28.44 -6.59
C ALA A 15 7.91 -28.18 -7.01
N GLU A 16 8.35 -28.73 -8.14
CA GLU A 16 9.67 -28.43 -8.74
C GLU A 16 9.74 -26.98 -9.24
N ASP A 17 8.68 -26.49 -9.88
CA ASP A 17 8.58 -25.11 -10.35
C ASP A 17 8.58 -24.12 -9.18
N VAL A 18 7.86 -24.40 -8.10
CA VAL A 18 7.82 -23.57 -6.88
C VAL A 18 9.19 -23.56 -6.21
N LYS A 19 9.92 -24.68 -6.19
CA LYS A 19 11.31 -24.70 -5.72
C LYS A 19 12.23 -23.86 -6.62
N SER A 20 12.04 -23.96 -7.94
CA SER A 20 12.77 -23.15 -8.90
C SER A 20 12.44 -21.67 -8.76
N LEU A 21 11.19 -21.33 -8.42
CA LEU A 21 10.74 -19.98 -8.13
C LEU A 21 11.36 -19.45 -6.82
N LYS A 22 11.39 -20.25 -5.75
CA LYS A 22 12.11 -19.90 -4.50
C LYS A 22 13.58 -19.61 -4.79
N ALA A 23 14.24 -20.46 -5.59
CA ALA A 23 15.64 -20.24 -5.98
C ALA A 23 15.82 -18.99 -6.86
N ALA A 24 14.91 -18.73 -7.80
CA ALA A 24 14.95 -17.54 -8.65
C ALA A 24 14.72 -16.25 -7.85
N TYR A 25 13.85 -16.30 -6.85
CA TYR A 25 13.56 -15.21 -5.93
C TYR A 25 14.77 -14.92 -5.02
N GLU A 26 15.40 -15.96 -4.46
CA GLU A 26 16.66 -15.80 -3.71
C GLU A 26 17.79 -15.25 -4.58
N ALA A 27 17.82 -15.62 -5.86
CA ALA A 27 18.77 -15.08 -6.84
C ALA A 27 18.42 -13.65 -7.32
N LYS A 28 17.31 -13.05 -6.86
CA LYS A 28 16.82 -11.71 -7.22
C LYS A 28 16.69 -11.49 -8.74
N ASN A 29 16.31 -12.52 -9.49
CA ASN A 29 16.13 -12.40 -10.94
C ASN A 29 14.66 -12.19 -11.29
N ASP A 30 14.24 -10.92 -11.33
CA ASP A 30 12.84 -10.51 -11.53
C ASP A 30 12.25 -11.04 -12.86
N ASP A 31 13.04 -11.04 -13.94
CA ASP A 31 12.60 -11.53 -15.26
C ASP A 31 12.31 -13.03 -15.27
N GLN A 32 13.15 -13.81 -14.60
CA GLN A 32 12.93 -15.25 -14.46
C GLN A 32 11.76 -15.54 -13.53
N CYS A 33 11.60 -14.77 -12.46
CA CYS A 33 10.46 -14.88 -11.56
C CYS A 33 9.15 -14.66 -12.32
N ASN A 34 9.06 -13.61 -13.16
CA ASN A 34 7.85 -13.32 -13.92
C ASN A 34 7.50 -14.41 -14.94
N LYS A 35 8.50 -14.98 -15.62
CA LYS A 35 8.29 -16.10 -16.54
C LYS A 35 7.82 -17.35 -15.81
N LEU A 36 8.47 -17.69 -14.69
CA LEU A 36 8.09 -18.84 -13.87
C LEU A 36 6.71 -18.66 -13.25
N LEU A 37 6.37 -17.45 -12.77
CA LEU A 37 5.04 -17.13 -12.26
C LEU A 37 3.97 -17.32 -13.35
N ALA A 38 4.22 -16.83 -14.57
CA ALA A 38 3.29 -17.02 -15.69
C ALA A 38 3.13 -18.50 -16.08
N ASP A 39 4.21 -19.28 -16.06
CA ASP A 39 4.19 -20.71 -16.34
C ASP A 39 3.43 -21.50 -15.27
N ILE A 40 3.67 -21.19 -14.01
CA ILE A 40 3.01 -21.83 -12.87
C ILE A 40 1.53 -21.44 -12.86
N LYS A 41 1.17 -20.17 -13.12
CA LYS A 41 -0.21 -19.72 -13.22
C LYS A 41 -1.00 -20.56 -14.22
N ARG A 42 -0.43 -20.85 -15.39
CA ARG A 42 -1.06 -21.70 -16.42
C ARG A 42 -1.32 -23.13 -15.92
N ARG A 43 -0.41 -23.67 -15.11
CA ARG A 43 -0.55 -25.02 -14.54
C ARG A 43 -1.51 -25.07 -13.35
N ILE A 44 -1.48 -24.06 -12.47
CA ILE A 44 -2.32 -23.97 -11.27
C ILE A 44 -3.79 -23.77 -11.60
N ILE A 45 -4.13 -23.06 -12.68
CA ILE A 45 -5.52 -22.90 -13.12
C ILE A 45 -6.21 -24.26 -13.41
N VAL A 46 -5.44 -25.30 -13.71
CA VAL A 46 -5.97 -26.65 -13.97
C VAL A 46 -6.40 -27.35 -12.68
N PHE A 47 -5.95 -26.89 -11.51
CA PHE A 47 -6.36 -27.50 -10.25
C PHE A 47 -7.82 -27.19 -9.93
N PRO A 48 -8.64 -28.21 -9.61
CA PRO A 48 -10.04 -28.00 -9.22
C PRO A 48 -10.16 -27.21 -7.91
N THR A 49 -9.11 -27.22 -7.10
CA THR A 49 -9.03 -26.56 -5.79
C THR A 49 -8.57 -25.10 -5.90
N PHE A 50 -8.08 -24.63 -7.06
CA PHE A 50 -7.62 -23.25 -7.20
C PHE A 50 -8.81 -22.27 -7.19
N LEU A 51 -8.82 -21.36 -6.20
CA LEU A 51 -9.90 -20.39 -5.94
C LEU A 51 -11.27 -21.01 -5.58
N ASN A 52 -11.34 -22.32 -5.38
CA ASN A 52 -12.54 -23.00 -4.91
C ASN A 52 -12.21 -23.85 -3.67
N PRO A 53 -12.31 -23.25 -2.46
CA PRO A 53 -12.03 -23.97 -1.22
C PRO A 53 -13.01 -25.13 -0.96
N GLY A 54 -14.11 -25.24 -1.70
CA GLY A 54 -15.09 -26.33 -1.56
C GLY A 54 -14.79 -27.59 -2.38
N ALA A 55 -13.78 -27.59 -3.25
CA ALA A 55 -13.55 -28.72 -4.17
C ALA A 55 -12.85 -29.92 -3.50
N SER A 56 -13.46 -31.10 -3.58
CA SER A 56 -12.90 -32.34 -3.03
C SER A 56 -11.90 -32.97 -4.03
N SER A 57 -10.61 -33.00 -3.69
CA SER A 57 -9.56 -33.73 -4.40
C SER A 57 -8.82 -34.67 -3.44
N ASN A 58 -8.36 -35.83 -3.93
CA ASN A 58 -7.56 -36.76 -3.12
C ASN A 58 -6.19 -36.16 -2.73
N THR A 59 -5.71 -35.15 -3.47
CA THR A 59 -4.46 -34.41 -3.25
C THR A 59 -4.71 -32.99 -2.72
N ARG A 60 -5.90 -32.73 -2.15
CA ARG A 60 -6.35 -31.40 -1.71
C ARG A 60 -5.35 -30.66 -0.81
N SER A 61 -4.80 -31.31 0.22
CA SER A 61 -3.86 -30.65 1.14
C SER A 61 -2.55 -30.22 0.43
N GLU A 62 -2.02 -31.08 -0.44
CA GLU A 62 -0.81 -30.74 -1.23
C GLU A 62 -1.09 -29.62 -2.24
N GLU A 63 -2.21 -29.68 -2.96
CA GLU A 63 -2.64 -28.64 -3.90
C GLU A 63 -2.80 -27.28 -3.21
N LEU A 64 -3.46 -27.25 -2.05
CA LEU A 64 -3.66 -26.03 -1.26
C LEU A 64 -2.33 -25.48 -0.74
N SER A 65 -1.45 -26.34 -0.22
CA SER A 65 -0.14 -25.90 0.27
C SER A 65 0.72 -25.31 -0.85
N LEU A 66 0.73 -25.92 -2.04
CA LEU A 66 1.47 -25.43 -3.20
C LEU A 66 0.86 -24.15 -3.77
N ALA A 67 -0.47 -24.05 -3.80
CA ALA A 67 -1.17 -22.84 -4.22
C ALA A 67 -0.87 -21.67 -3.27
N ARG A 68 -0.89 -21.91 -1.96
CA ARG A 68 -0.47 -20.91 -0.96
C ARG A 68 0.97 -20.49 -1.20
N ASP A 69 1.92 -21.43 -1.21
CA ASP A 69 3.34 -21.12 -1.38
C ASP A 69 3.61 -20.34 -2.69
N TYR A 70 2.91 -20.69 -3.77
CA TYR A 70 2.98 -19.94 -5.03
C TYR A 70 2.46 -18.51 -4.88
N LEU A 71 1.29 -18.32 -4.25
CA LEU A 71 0.71 -16.99 -4.06
C LEU A 71 1.56 -16.14 -3.12
N GLU A 72 2.11 -16.70 -2.04
CA GLU A 72 3.04 -16.01 -1.14
C GLU A 72 4.27 -15.49 -1.89
N LEU A 73 4.89 -16.34 -2.73
CA LEU A 73 6.01 -15.94 -3.57
C LEU A 73 5.62 -14.91 -4.62
N GLY A 74 4.40 -15.01 -5.18
CA GLY A 74 3.85 -14.01 -6.09
C GLY A 74 3.75 -12.63 -5.44
N VAL A 75 3.22 -12.57 -4.21
CA VAL A 75 3.12 -11.33 -3.43
C VAL A 75 4.51 -10.75 -3.15
N LEU A 76 5.47 -11.59 -2.73
CA LEU A 76 6.85 -11.16 -2.44
C LEU A 76 7.59 -10.66 -3.70
N ALA A 77 7.45 -11.36 -4.82
CA ALA A 77 8.04 -10.96 -6.09
C ALA A 77 7.43 -9.63 -6.60
N SER A 78 6.10 -9.47 -6.51
CA SER A 78 5.44 -8.21 -6.87
C SER A 78 5.86 -7.04 -5.97
N ALA A 79 6.09 -7.30 -4.67
CA ALA A 79 6.61 -6.29 -3.75
C ALA A 79 8.04 -5.86 -4.12
N HIS A 80 8.91 -6.80 -4.50
CA HIS A 80 10.27 -6.51 -4.96
C HIS A 80 10.26 -5.66 -6.24
N GLN A 81 9.38 -5.98 -7.19
CA GLN A 81 9.22 -5.27 -8.46
C GLN A 81 8.48 -3.92 -8.36
N LYS A 82 8.03 -3.53 -7.15
CA LYS A 82 7.25 -2.30 -6.93
C LYS A 82 5.92 -2.26 -7.73
N ASP A 83 5.37 -3.42 -8.09
CA ASP A 83 4.08 -3.51 -8.78
C ASP A 83 2.93 -3.71 -7.77
N LEU A 84 2.30 -2.59 -7.40
CA LEU A 84 1.19 -2.56 -6.44
C LEU A 84 -0.08 -3.24 -6.95
N ALA A 85 -0.30 -3.25 -8.28
CA ALA A 85 -1.51 -3.80 -8.88
C ALA A 85 -1.49 -5.33 -8.87
N SER A 86 -0.37 -5.93 -9.30
CA SER A 86 -0.19 -7.38 -9.23
C SER A 86 -0.18 -7.86 -7.78
N PHE A 87 0.42 -7.10 -6.87
CA PHE A 87 0.40 -7.39 -5.44
C PHE A 87 -1.02 -7.54 -4.91
N GLU A 88 -1.90 -6.59 -5.23
CA GLU A 88 -3.30 -6.60 -4.77
C GLU A 88 -4.03 -7.86 -5.23
N VAL A 89 -3.84 -8.24 -6.50
CA VAL A 89 -4.46 -9.45 -7.05
C VAL A 89 -3.99 -10.70 -6.33
N TYR A 90 -2.67 -10.87 -6.16
CA TYR A 90 -2.14 -12.04 -5.47
C TYR A 90 -2.54 -12.08 -3.98
N PHE A 91 -2.55 -10.93 -3.31
CA PHE A 91 -2.92 -10.83 -1.90
C PHE A 91 -4.41 -11.15 -1.69
N ASN A 92 -5.30 -10.62 -2.52
CA ASN A 92 -6.74 -10.92 -2.44
C ASN A 92 -7.02 -12.41 -2.69
N GLN A 93 -6.30 -13.03 -3.63
CA GLN A 93 -6.39 -14.47 -3.86
C GLN A 93 -5.89 -15.26 -2.64
N LEU A 94 -4.79 -14.81 -2.04
CA LEU A 94 -4.21 -15.43 -0.85
C LEU A 94 -5.14 -15.32 0.37
N GLN A 95 -5.87 -14.21 0.52
CA GLN A 95 -6.80 -13.99 1.63
C GLN A 95 -7.89 -15.08 1.70
N LEU A 96 -8.37 -15.58 0.55
CA LEU A 96 -9.34 -16.68 0.51
C LEU A 96 -8.80 -17.96 1.17
N TYR A 97 -7.51 -18.26 0.99
CA TYR A 97 -6.89 -19.43 1.61
C TYR A 97 -6.70 -19.29 3.12
N TYR A 98 -6.67 -18.06 3.64
CA TYR A 98 -6.55 -17.79 5.07
C TYR A 98 -7.89 -17.66 5.79
N SER A 99 -8.94 -17.16 5.11
CA SER A 99 -10.27 -17.00 5.71
C SER A 99 -11.12 -18.27 5.66
N ASP A 100 -11.07 -18.99 4.53
CA ASP A 100 -12.07 -20.01 4.23
C ASP A 100 -11.61 -21.43 4.59
N ILE A 101 -10.30 -21.62 4.76
CA ILE A 101 -9.69 -22.92 5.07
C ILE A 101 -9.37 -22.95 6.56
N GLY A 102 -10.04 -23.86 7.28
CA GLY A 102 -9.78 -24.06 8.70
C GLY A 102 -8.34 -24.48 8.96
N SER A 103 -7.80 -24.09 10.13
CA SER A 103 -6.46 -24.43 10.61
C SER A 103 -6.15 -25.94 10.62
N ASP A 104 -7.18 -26.78 10.54
CA ASP A 104 -7.06 -28.24 10.50
C ASP A 104 -6.56 -28.77 9.14
N GLU A 105 -6.84 -28.08 8.02
CA GLU A 105 -6.39 -28.53 6.69
C GLU A 105 -5.06 -27.90 6.25
N LEU A 106 -4.75 -26.71 6.79
CA LEU A 106 -3.58 -25.94 6.42
C LEU A 106 -2.94 -25.32 7.69
N PRO A 107 -1.69 -25.68 8.04
CA PRO A 107 -1.02 -25.04 9.16
C PRO A 107 -0.76 -23.57 8.84
N GLU A 108 -0.92 -22.69 9.84
CA GLU A 108 -0.63 -21.26 9.70
C GLU A 108 0.80 -21.05 9.15
N SER A 109 0.91 -20.33 8.03
CA SER A 109 2.20 -20.01 7.43
C SER A 109 2.96 -19.05 8.34
N PRO A 110 4.26 -19.29 8.64
CA PRO A 110 5.07 -18.33 9.37
C PRO A 110 5.24 -17.00 8.60
N GLN A 111 4.98 -17.00 7.29
CA GLN A 111 5.08 -15.81 6.43
C GLN A 111 3.79 -14.99 6.39
N TYR A 112 2.66 -15.53 6.89
CA TYR A 112 1.37 -14.85 6.83
C TYR A 112 1.42 -13.44 7.43
N LEU A 113 1.98 -13.32 8.64
CA LEU A 113 2.06 -12.06 9.37
C LEU A 113 2.99 -11.04 8.68
N MET A 114 4.02 -11.53 7.99
CA MET A 114 4.90 -10.70 7.18
C MET A 114 4.14 -10.16 5.95
N LEU A 115 3.47 -11.03 5.21
CA LEU A 115 2.68 -10.64 4.03
C LEU A 115 1.55 -9.68 4.39
N LEU A 116 0.90 -9.90 5.53
CA LEU A 116 -0.14 -9.03 6.05
C LEU A 116 0.44 -7.64 6.39
N GLY A 117 1.58 -7.58 7.09
CA GLY A 117 2.28 -6.32 7.35
C GLY A 117 2.69 -5.60 6.06
N LEU A 118 3.04 -6.34 5.01
CA LEU A 118 3.42 -5.78 3.72
C LEU A 118 2.21 -5.21 2.98
N ASN A 119 1.07 -5.88 3.03
CA ASN A 119 -0.19 -5.35 2.50
C ASN A 119 -0.63 -4.08 3.26
N LEU A 120 -0.49 -4.05 4.59
CA LEU A 120 -0.77 -2.85 5.38
C LEU A 120 0.08 -1.66 4.89
N ILE A 121 1.37 -1.87 4.63
CA ILE A 121 2.23 -0.79 4.12
C ILE A 121 1.84 -0.39 2.69
N ARG A 122 1.46 -1.33 1.83
CA ARG A 122 0.90 -1.02 0.50
C ARG A 122 -0.31 -0.09 0.61
N LEU A 123 -1.24 -0.37 1.52
CA LEU A 123 -2.43 0.47 1.71
C LEU A 123 -2.07 1.90 2.10
N LEU A 124 -1.00 2.09 2.88
CA LEU A 124 -0.44 3.42 3.17
C LEU A 124 0.14 4.10 1.93
N VAL A 125 0.85 3.38 1.06
CA VAL A 125 1.37 3.93 -0.21
C VAL A 125 0.24 4.40 -1.12
N CYS A 126 -0.86 3.66 -1.17
CA CYS A 126 -2.04 4.02 -1.96
C CYS A 126 -2.94 5.10 -1.30
N SER A 127 -2.53 5.66 -0.15
CA SER A 127 -3.33 6.61 0.64
C SER A 127 -4.73 6.09 1.01
N ARG A 128 -4.92 4.76 1.10
CA ARG A 128 -6.20 4.11 1.44
C ARG A 128 -6.28 3.79 2.94
N ILE A 129 -6.30 4.85 3.76
CA ILE A 129 -6.27 4.75 5.23
C ILE A 129 -7.53 4.03 5.78
N ALA A 130 -8.68 4.18 5.13
CA ALA A 130 -9.91 3.49 5.54
C ALA A 130 -9.80 1.95 5.41
N GLU A 131 -9.23 1.47 4.29
CA GLU A 131 -8.98 0.04 4.07
C GLU A 131 -7.94 -0.48 5.07
N PHE A 132 -6.91 0.33 5.37
CA PHE A 132 -5.91 -0.02 6.39
C PHE A 132 -6.54 -0.31 7.75
N HIS A 133 -7.43 0.56 8.25
CA HIS A 133 -8.10 0.33 9.53
C HIS A 133 -9.05 -0.87 9.49
N SER A 134 -9.71 -1.10 8.35
CA SER A 134 -10.59 -2.25 8.16
C SER A 134 -9.82 -3.58 8.19
N GLU A 135 -8.64 -3.63 7.56
CA GLU A 135 -7.75 -4.80 7.62
C GLU A 135 -7.17 -5.01 9.02
N MET A 136 -6.85 -3.92 9.74
CA MET A 136 -6.37 -4.01 11.11
C MET A 136 -7.42 -4.61 12.07
N GLU A 137 -8.70 -4.34 11.86
CA GLU A 137 -9.80 -4.86 12.69
C GLU A 137 -9.94 -6.39 12.58
N LYS A 138 -9.60 -6.96 11.42
CA LYS A 138 -9.61 -8.42 11.21
C LYS A 138 -8.54 -9.14 12.03
N ILE A 139 -7.48 -8.45 12.45
CA ILE A 139 -6.33 -9.04 13.13
C ILE A 139 -6.59 -9.09 14.64
N PRO A 140 -6.47 -10.27 15.29
CA PRO A 140 -6.63 -10.38 16.74
C PRO A 140 -5.70 -9.42 17.50
N PHE A 141 -6.24 -8.68 18.47
CA PHE A 141 -5.50 -7.68 19.25
C PHE A 141 -4.18 -8.19 19.87
N ALA A 142 -4.12 -9.47 20.25
CA ALA A 142 -2.92 -10.11 20.79
C ALA A 142 -1.72 -10.07 19.81
N THR A 143 -2.02 -10.15 18.52
CA THR A 143 -1.04 -10.23 17.42
C THR A 143 -0.40 -8.86 17.13
N HIS A 144 -1.08 -7.75 17.47
CA HIS A 144 -0.57 -6.39 17.24
C HIS A 144 0.67 -6.07 18.07
N GLY A 145 0.72 -6.56 19.32
CA GLY A 145 1.84 -6.30 20.23
C GLY A 145 3.04 -7.23 20.02
N SER A 146 2.77 -8.49 19.66
CA SER A 146 3.81 -9.52 19.55
C SER A 146 4.62 -9.41 18.26
N ASN A 147 4.00 -9.01 17.15
CA ASN A 147 4.62 -9.09 15.84
C ASN A 147 5.31 -7.79 15.42
N LEU A 148 6.60 -7.91 15.10
CA LEU A 148 7.44 -6.80 14.65
C LEU A 148 6.90 -6.15 13.36
N TYR A 149 6.33 -6.94 12.45
CA TYR A 149 5.82 -6.49 11.15
C TYR A 149 4.60 -5.57 11.26
N ILE A 150 3.59 -5.99 12.02
CA ILE A 150 2.36 -5.21 12.22
C ILE A 150 2.68 -3.95 13.01
N ARG A 151 3.48 -4.07 14.08
CA ARG A 151 3.91 -2.92 14.87
C ARG A 151 4.67 -1.89 14.04
N PHE A 152 5.46 -2.34 13.07
CA PHE A 152 6.15 -1.45 12.14
C PHE A 152 5.16 -0.72 11.23
N ALA A 153 4.19 -1.41 10.63
CA ALA A 153 3.16 -0.79 9.79
C ALA A 153 2.30 0.23 10.58
N VAL A 154 1.85 -0.12 11.79
CA VAL A 154 1.12 0.80 12.69
C VAL A 154 1.97 1.99 13.10
N GLY A 155 3.28 1.78 13.33
CA GLY A 155 4.20 2.86 13.63
C GLY A 155 4.34 3.86 12.47
N LEU A 156 4.45 3.35 11.23
CA LEU A 156 4.49 4.16 10.02
C LEU A 156 3.21 4.96 9.83
N GLU A 157 2.07 4.31 10.00
CA GLU A 157 0.75 4.93 9.88
C GLU A 157 0.58 6.07 10.89
N ARG A 158 0.95 5.84 12.15
CA ARG A 158 0.94 6.91 13.16
C ARG A 158 1.84 8.08 12.78
N TYR A 159 3.04 7.84 12.21
CA TYR A 159 3.90 8.93 11.76
C TYR A 159 3.29 9.72 10.60
N LEU A 160 2.51 9.06 9.74
CA LEU A 160 1.77 9.70 8.66
C LEU A 160 0.64 10.57 9.23
N MET A 161 -0.17 10.05 10.17
CA MET A 161 -1.21 10.84 10.86
C MET A 161 -0.65 12.03 11.65
N GLU A 162 0.48 11.84 12.33
CA GLU A 162 1.16 12.91 13.07
C GLU A 162 1.75 13.98 12.14
N GLY A 163 1.86 13.73 10.82
CA GLY A 163 2.61 14.57 9.89
C GLY A 163 4.13 14.58 10.18
N SER A 164 4.63 13.58 10.90
CA SER A 164 6.02 13.52 11.37
C SER A 164 6.91 12.81 10.35
N TYR A 165 7.04 13.40 9.16
CA TYR A 165 7.77 12.82 8.02
C TYR A 165 9.25 12.54 8.30
N ASN A 166 9.89 13.34 9.17
CA ASN A 166 11.25 13.10 9.64
C ASN A 166 11.43 11.72 10.29
N LYS A 167 10.43 11.28 11.07
CA LYS A 167 10.44 9.97 11.73
C LYS A 167 10.26 8.86 10.71
N LEU A 168 9.41 9.05 9.69
CA LEU A 168 9.18 8.09 8.61
C LEU A 168 10.46 7.84 7.83
N LEU A 169 11.18 8.88 7.42
CA LEU A 169 12.45 8.73 6.69
C LEU A 169 13.55 8.10 7.56
N THR A 170 13.54 8.34 8.86
CA THR A 170 14.45 7.66 9.80
C THR A 170 14.07 6.19 10.00
N SER A 171 12.77 5.86 9.88
CA SER A 171 12.25 4.51 10.09
C SER A 171 12.66 3.51 9.02
N ARG A 172 13.15 3.97 7.86
CA ARG A 172 13.82 3.14 6.84
C ARG A 172 14.93 2.27 7.44
N LYS A 173 15.64 2.78 8.45
CA LYS A 173 16.71 2.05 9.16
C LYS A 173 16.19 0.98 10.13
N LYS A 174 14.90 1.02 10.46
CA LYS A 174 14.23 0.12 11.43
C LYS A 174 13.41 -0.97 10.74
N VAL A 175 13.51 -1.08 9.42
CA VAL A 175 12.75 -2.04 8.64
C VAL A 175 13.11 -3.47 9.09
N PRO A 176 12.11 -4.30 9.47
CA PRO A 176 12.37 -5.63 10.03
C PRO A 176 12.84 -6.67 9.00
N SER A 177 12.57 -6.48 7.70
CA SER A 177 12.96 -7.41 6.65
C SER A 177 13.21 -6.71 5.32
N ASN A 178 14.16 -7.22 4.54
CA ASN A 178 14.61 -6.63 3.28
C ASN A 178 13.47 -6.43 2.26
N GLU A 179 12.44 -7.27 2.31
CA GLU A 179 11.29 -7.25 1.40
C GLU A 179 10.41 -6.00 1.52
N TYR A 180 10.48 -5.30 2.65
CA TYR A 180 9.74 -4.06 2.86
C TYR A 180 10.44 -2.84 2.25
N LEU A 181 11.74 -2.91 1.98
CA LEU A 181 12.50 -1.75 1.51
C LEU A 181 11.92 -1.15 0.22
N PRO A 182 11.58 -1.93 -0.83
CA PRO A 182 11.05 -1.36 -2.06
C PRO A 182 9.71 -0.64 -1.84
N VAL A 183 8.85 -1.19 -0.98
CA VAL A 183 7.54 -0.61 -0.68
C VAL A 183 7.64 0.62 0.20
N VAL A 184 8.55 0.62 1.19
CA VAL A 184 8.84 1.79 2.02
C VAL A 184 9.45 2.92 1.18
N GLU A 185 10.30 2.62 0.20
CA GLU A 185 10.82 3.63 -0.73
C GLU A 185 9.72 4.28 -1.58
N MET A 186 8.70 3.52 -1.98
CA MET A 186 7.51 4.09 -2.64
C MET A 186 6.73 4.99 -1.68
N LEU A 187 6.54 4.56 -0.43
CA LEU A 187 5.88 5.37 0.60
C LEU A 187 6.61 6.71 0.81
N GLU A 188 7.94 6.70 0.85
CA GLU A 188 8.75 7.92 0.99
C GLU A 188 8.55 8.90 -0.17
N GLN A 189 8.36 8.39 -1.39
CA GLN A 189 8.07 9.22 -2.56
C GLN A 189 6.67 9.83 -2.46
N THR A 190 5.64 9.02 -2.20
CA THR A 190 4.26 9.49 -2.01
C THR A 190 4.18 10.54 -0.90
N VAL A 191 4.83 10.28 0.23
CA VAL A 191 4.87 11.22 1.35
C VAL A 191 5.56 12.54 0.96
N ARG A 192 6.64 12.49 0.19
CA ARG A 192 7.32 13.69 -0.30
C ARG A 192 6.40 14.50 -1.23
N ASP A 193 5.60 13.82 -2.05
CA ASP A 193 4.62 14.46 -2.94
C ASP A 193 3.48 15.11 -2.15
N GLU A 194 2.99 14.46 -1.09
CA GLU A 194 2.01 15.04 -0.17
C GLU A 194 2.57 16.26 0.58
N VAL A 195 3.80 16.17 1.10
CA VAL A 195 4.47 17.33 1.72
C VAL A 195 4.60 18.47 0.72
N ALA A 196 4.96 18.17 -0.53
CA ALA A 196 5.06 19.17 -1.59
C ALA A 196 3.71 19.83 -1.87
N ASN A 197 2.62 19.07 -1.90
CA ASN A 197 1.25 19.61 -2.03
C ASN A 197 0.86 20.53 -0.86
N CYS A 198 1.30 20.24 0.36
CA CYS A 198 0.96 21.04 1.53
C CYS A 198 1.78 22.33 1.69
N ILE A 199 2.94 22.44 1.04
CA ILE A 199 3.81 23.63 1.10
C ILE A 199 3.10 24.92 0.65
N PRO A 200 2.42 25.00 -0.51
CA PRO A 200 1.73 26.22 -0.95
C PRO A 200 0.63 26.69 0.01
N GLU A 201 -0.04 25.76 0.68
CA GLU A 201 -1.09 26.06 1.68
C GLU A 201 -0.51 26.59 2.99
N SER A 202 0.67 26.10 3.36
CA SER A 202 1.26 26.35 4.68
C SER A 202 2.05 27.66 4.76
N TYR A 203 2.77 28.01 3.68
CA TYR A 203 3.72 29.11 3.70
C TYR A 203 3.36 30.18 2.66
N ARG A 204 3.47 31.46 3.01
CA ARG A 204 3.39 32.57 2.03
C ARG A 204 4.69 32.75 1.25
N GLN A 205 5.81 32.53 1.93
CA GLN A 205 7.15 32.61 1.35
C GLN A 205 8.01 31.50 1.96
N LEU A 206 8.79 30.80 1.14
CA LEU A 206 9.66 29.72 1.58
C LEU A 206 11.03 29.84 0.91
N SER A 207 12.09 30.00 1.71
CA SER A 207 13.47 29.97 1.19
C SER A 207 13.84 28.58 0.67
N ILE A 208 14.63 28.50 -0.40
CA ILE A 208 15.17 27.22 -0.93
C ILE A 208 15.82 26.34 0.15
N PRO A 209 16.71 26.82 1.05
CA PRO A 209 17.31 25.97 2.08
C PRO A 209 16.29 25.46 3.12
N ALA A 210 15.21 26.20 3.38
CA ALA A 210 14.14 25.72 4.25
C ALA A 210 13.30 24.64 3.54
N ALA A 211 12.97 24.83 2.27
CA ALA A 211 12.29 23.82 1.46
C ALA A 211 13.10 22.51 1.38
N GLN A 212 14.42 22.61 1.23
CA GLN A 212 15.32 21.46 1.24
C GLN A 212 15.23 20.67 2.55
N ARG A 213 15.18 21.35 3.71
CA ARG A 213 15.04 20.70 5.02
C ARG A 213 13.68 20.03 5.18
N ILE A 214 12.62 20.67 4.70
CA ILE A 214 11.24 20.15 4.81
C ILE A 214 11.06 18.91 3.94
N LEU A 215 11.52 18.96 2.68
CA LEU A 215 11.41 17.84 1.74
C LEU A 215 12.48 16.76 1.95
N MET A 216 13.45 17.03 2.84
CA MET A 216 14.63 16.21 3.13
C MET A 216 15.27 15.68 1.85
N VAL A 217 15.63 16.61 0.96
CA VAL A 217 16.27 16.31 -0.33
C VAL A 217 17.75 16.65 -0.26
N ASP A 218 18.59 15.80 -0.85
CA ASP A 218 20.05 15.96 -0.81
C ASP A 218 20.54 17.22 -1.54
N THR A 219 19.88 17.58 -2.65
CA THR A 219 20.34 18.65 -3.56
C THR A 219 19.27 19.72 -3.75
N GLU A 220 19.66 20.99 -3.66
CA GLU A 220 18.79 22.15 -3.96
C GLU A 220 18.23 22.11 -5.39
N ALA A 221 18.94 21.49 -6.33
CA ALA A 221 18.48 21.30 -7.71
C ALA A 221 17.16 20.52 -7.79
N LYS A 222 17.01 19.47 -6.98
CA LYS A 222 15.81 18.65 -6.96
C LYS A 222 14.63 19.37 -6.30
N VAL A 223 14.89 20.31 -5.39
CA VAL A 223 13.85 21.22 -4.87
C VAL A 223 13.36 22.17 -5.97
N ARG A 224 14.25 22.64 -6.85
CA ARG A 224 13.86 23.45 -8.02
C ARG A 224 13.11 22.65 -9.07
N GLU A 225 13.46 21.38 -9.29
CA GLU A 225 12.71 20.48 -10.18
C GLU A 225 11.29 20.24 -9.65
N ILE A 226 11.13 19.90 -8.36
CA ILE A 226 9.81 19.73 -7.73
C ILE A 226 9.00 21.03 -7.82
N GLY A 227 9.64 22.17 -7.56
CA GLY A 227 8.99 23.47 -7.69
C GLY A 227 8.58 23.79 -9.14
N ALA A 228 9.37 23.40 -10.13
CA ALA A 228 9.04 23.58 -11.55
C ALA A 228 7.90 22.67 -11.99
N GLU A 229 7.88 21.41 -11.53
CA GLU A 229 6.82 20.44 -11.81
C GLU A 229 5.47 20.87 -11.20
N ARG A 230 5.52 21.55 -10.04
CA ARG A 230 4.33 22.02 -9.30
C ARG A 230 4.04 23.51 -9.48
N GLU A 231 4.68 24.17 -10.46
CA GLU A 231 4.47 25.57 -10.84
C GLU A 231 4.63 26.58 -9.68
N TRP A 232 5.56 26.34 -8.75
CA TRP A 232 5.84 27.24 -7.64
C TRP A 232 6.47 28.55 -8.12
N ALA A 233 5.84 29.69 -7.83
CA ALA A 233 6.36 30.99 -8.25
C ALA A 233 7.67 31.33 -7.51
N LEU A 234 8.75 31.48 -8.28
CA LEU A 234 10.05 31.93 -7.78
C LEU A 234 10.04 33.46 -7.64
N SER A 235 10.49 33.97 -6.49
CA SER A 235 10.73 35.39 -6.29
C SER A 235 11.79 35.91 -7.28
N ALA A 236 11.77 37.21 -7.58
CA ALA A 236 12.66 37.86 -8.54
C ALA A 236 14.17 37.66 -8.22
N ASP A 237 14.51 37.41 -6.95
CA ASP A 237 15.87 37.14 -6.50
C ASP A 237 16.26 35.64 -6.59
N GLY A 238 15.33 34.75 -6.95
CA GLY A 238 15.55 33.30 -7.06
C GLY A 238 15.82 32.59 -5.73
N THR A 239 15.66 33.28 -4.59
CA THR A 239 16.00 32.78 -3.24
C THR A 239 14.80 32.25 -2.46
N HIS A 240 13.59 32.67 -2.81
CA HIS A 240 12.35 32.33 -2.12
C HIS A 240 11.28 31.90 -3.12
N PHE A 241 10.53 30.86 -2.79
CA PHE A 241 9.23 30.58 -3.41
C PHE A 241 8.19 31.48 -2.75
N VAL A 242 7.33 32.09 -3.56
CA VAL A 242 6.19 32.88 -3.08
C VAL A 242 4.94 32.09 -3.43
N PHE A 243 4.13 31.77 -2.42
CA PHE A 243 2.87 31.09 -2.62
C PHE A 243 1.75 32.06 -2.28
N THR A 244 0.88 32.29 -3.25
CA THR A 244 -0.35 33.05 -3.03
C THR A 244 -1.39 32.05 -2.55
N ARG A 245 -1.72 32.08 -1.25
CA ARG A 245 -2.79 31.25 -0.71
C ARG A 245 -4.11 31.66 -1.32
N GLU A 246 -4.94 30.68 -1.69
CA GLU A 246 -6.31 30.95 -2.14
C GLU A 246 -7.12 31.70 -1.07
N ASP A 247 -6.78 31.52 0.22
CA ASP A 247 -7.37 32.28 1.33
C ASP A 247 -7.08 33.80 1.28
N ASP A 248 -5.97 34.24 0.67
CA ASP A 248 -5.62 35.66 0.56
C ASP A 248 -6.30 36.32 -0.66
N THR A 249 -6.70 35.54 -1.68
CA THR A 249 -7.43 36.03 -2.87
C THR A 249 -8.94 35.95 -2.69
N LEU A 250 -9.42 34.94 -1.98
CA LEU A 250 -10.79 34.86 -1.49
C LEU A 250 -10.90 35.73 -0.25
N GLN A 251 -10.99 37.05 -0.44
CA GLN A 251 -11.87 37.83 0.41
C GLN A 251 -13.26 37.19 0.26
N LYS A 252 -13.53 36.16 1.05
CA LYS A 252 -14.87 35.59 1.20
C LYS A 252 -15.70 36.75 1.70
N GLU A 253 -16.31 37.47 0.77
CA GLU A 253 -17.51 38.24 1.04
C GLU A 253 -18.43 37.23 1.70
N ILE A 254 -18.49 37.28 3.04
CA ILE A 254 -19.45 36.52 3.84
C ILE A 254 -20.76 36.67 3.08
N PRO A 255 -21.47 35.58 2.72
CA PRO A 255 -22.67 35.64 1.87
C PRO A 255 -23.80 36.31 2.67
N PHE A 256 -23.65 37.62 2.87
CA PHE A 256 -24.51 38.48 3.65
C PHE A 256 -25.88 38.52 3.01
N LYS A 257 -25.92 38.40 1.67
CA LYS A 257 -27.14 38.23 0.91
C LYS A 257 -27.86 36.92 1.23
N GLU A 258 -27.17 35.78 1.26
CA GLU A 258 -27.79 34.49 1.63
C GLU A 258 -28.25 34.51 3.09
N MET A 259 -27.48 35.12 3.99
CA MET A 259 -27.87 35.30 5.39
C MET A 259 -29.12 36.16 5.53
N ILE A 260 -29.21 37.27 4.78
CA ILE A 260 -30.41 38.11 4.73
C ILE A 260 -31.59 37.35 4.15
N GLU A 261 -31.41 36.62 3.05
CA GLU A 261 -32.47 35.81 2.44
C GLU A 261 -32.97 34.72 3.40
N GLN A 262 -32.07 34.03 4.10
CA GLN A 262 -32.43 33.09 5.16
C GLN A 262 -33.21 33.79 6.27
N HIS A 263 -32.75 34.95 6.76
CA HIS A 263 -33.47 35.71 7.77
C HIS A 263 -34.85 36.19 7.30
N ILE A 264 -34.98 36.65 6.06
CA ILE A 264 -36.27 37.05 5.48
C ILE A 264 -37.19 35.83 5.36
N ASN A 265 -36.69 34.68 4.91
CA ASN A 265 -37.46 33.45 4.83
C ASN A 265 -37.91 32.98 6.21
N PHE A 266 -37.02 32.99 7.22
CA PHE A 266 -37.37 32.68 8.60
C PHE A 266 -38.44 33.65 9.16
N VAL A 267 -38.37 34.93 8.83
CA VAL A 267 -39.40 35.92 9.22
C VAL A 267 -40.72 35.67 8.48
N ALA A 268 -40.68 35.35 7.19
CA ALA A 268 -41.86 35.04 6.40
C ALA A 268 -42.56 33.76 6.92
N ASP A 269 -41.79 32.73 7.27
CA ASP A 269 -42.29 31.48 7.86
C ASP A 269 -42.92 31.71 9.25
N LEU A 270 -42.35 32.60 10.06
CA LEU A 270 -42.93 32.99 11.36
C LEU A 270 -44.18 33.88 11.23
N GLN A 271 -44.28 34.69 10.17
CA GLN A 271 -45.42 35.58 9.93
C GLN A 271 -46.60 34.84 9.27
N ASN A 272 -46.34 33.78 8.52
CA ASN A 272 -47.39 32.90 8.01
C ASN A 272 -48.04 32.17 9.19
N ILE A 273 -49.26 32.59 9.53
CA ILE A 273 -50.11 31.84 10.47
C ILE A 273 -50.47 30.52 9.78
N VAL A 274 -49.94 29.41 10.30
CA VAL A 274 -50.46 28.06 10.02
C VAL A 274 -51.76 27.84 10.79
#